data_AF-A0A0M7AS56-F1
#
_entry.id   AF-A0A0M7AS56-F1
#
_cell.length_a   1.000
_cell.length_b   1.000
_cell.length_c   1.000
_cell.angle_alpha   90.00
_cell.angle_beta   90.00
_cell.angle_gamma   90.00
#
_symmetry.space_group_name_H-M   'P 1'
#
loop_
_entity.id
_entity.type
_entity.pdbx_description
1 polymer ?
#
loop_
_entity_poly.entity_id
_entity_poly.type
_entity_poly.pdbx_seq_one_letter_code
_entity_poly.pdbx_strand_id
1 'polypeptide(L)'
;MFVYRSYDLSGGTDTITDFLIGTDKIDLSQMLHSLISYVTEAVNAEDGEGVGGSSEPGTTTIDYSAALARLDVDMAGEDLTLLIDRQGNDAYQEVCTLVGVGNQTVSALHDNDCFIL
;
A
#
# COMPACT_ATOMS: atom_id res chain seq x y z
N MET A 1 -15.74 2.77 -2.79
CA MET A 1 -14.47 3.11 -2.11
C MET A 1 -14.25 2.12 -0.98
N PHE A 2 -13.12 1.45 -1.00
CA PHE A 2 -12.72 0.39 -0.07
C PHE A 2 -11.51 0.89 0.71
N VAL A 3 -11.52 0.79 2.05
CA VAL A 3 -10.47 1.37 2.90
C VAL A 3 -9.82 0.25 3.68
N TYR A 4 -8.49 0.12 3.56
CA TYR A 4 -7.73 -0.90 4.27
C TYR A 4 -6.67 -0.30 5.19
N ARG A 5 -6.59 -0.85 6.39
CA ARG A 5 -5.69 -0.43 7.46
C ARG A 5 -4.77 -1.58 7.84
N SER A 6 -3.69 -1.24 8.54
CA SER A 6 -2.63 -2.19 8.93
C SER A 6 -3.10 -3.39 9.77
N TYR A 7 -4.26 -3.30 10.43
CA TYR A 7 -4.84 -4.39 11.22
C TYR A 7 -5.90 -5.23 10.47
N ASP A 8 -6.41 -4.76 9.32
CA ASP A 8 -7.46 -5.48 8.58
C ASP A 8 -6.92 -6.80 7.99
N LEU A 9 -5.62 -6.85 7.69
CA LEU A 9 -4.94 -8.04 7.13
C LEU A 9 -4.89 -9.26 8.08
N SER A 10 -5.27 -9.09 9.35
CA SER A 10 -5.24 -10.17 10.34
C SER A 10 -6.52 -11.02 10.39
N GLY A 11 -7.60 -10.55 9.75
CA GLY A 11 -8.93 -11.17 9.82
C GLY A 11 -9.29 -12.11 8.66
N GLY A 12 -8.42 -12.21 7.65
CA GLY A 12 -8.71 -12.87 6.37
C GLY A 12 -8.83 -11.85 5.23
N THR A 13 -8.81 -12.36 4.00
CA THR A 13 -8.81 -11.54 2.78
C THR A 13 -10.23 -11.14 2.39
N ASP A 14 -10.48 -9.84 2.28
CA ASP A 14 -11.78 -9.33 1.82
C ASP A 14 -12.01 -9.65 0.34
N THR A 15 -13.27 -9.88 -0.05
CA THR A 15 -13.65 -10.14 -1.44
C THR A 15 -14.58 -9.03 -1.93
N ILE A 16 -14.18 -8.34 -3.00
CA ILE A 16 -14.95 -7.28 -3.66
C ILE A 16 -15.46 -7.80 -5.00
N THR A 17 -16.78 -7.89 -5.15
CA THR A 17 -17.40 -8.53 -6.32
C THR A 17 -17.84 -7.57 -7.43
N ASP A 18 -17.81 -6.27 -7.17
CA ASP A 18 -18.37 -5.23 -8.02
C ASP A 18 -17.38 -4.08 -8.26
N PHE A 19 -16.07 -4.35 -8.15
CA PHE A 19 -15.05 -3.34 -8.34
C PHE A 19 -15.00 -2.82 -9.78
N LEU A 20 -15.23 -1.51 -9.97
CA LEU A 20 -15.19 -0.87 -11.28
C LEU A 20 -13.89 -0.08 -11.49
N ILE A 21 -13.03 -0.57 -12.38
CA ILE A 21 -11.78 0.08 -12.79
C ILE A 21 -12.06 1.51 -13.28
N GLY A 22 -11.27 2.49 -12.84
CA GLY A 22 -11.43 3.89 -13.22
C GLY A 22 -12.55 4.63 -12.50
N THR A 23 -13.30 3.95 -11.62
CA THR A 23 -14.41 4.52 -10.85
C THR A 23 -14.23 4.29 -9.37
N ASP A 24 -14.00 3.04 -8.98
CA ASP A 24 -13.78 2.67 -7.59
C ASP A 24 -12.33 2.88 -7.17
N LYS A 25 -12.18 3.16 -5.87
CA LYS A 25 -10.90 3.43 -5.24
C LYS A 25 -10.64 2.52 -4.06
N ILE A 26 -9.41 2.07 -3.94
CA ILE A 26 -8.83 1.35 -2.81
C ILE A 26 -7.93 2.33 -2.06
N ASP A 27 -8.33 2.67 -0.85
CA ASP A 27 -7.58 3.55 0.04
C ASP A 27 -6.64 2.72 0.90
N LEU A 28 -5.35 2.86 0.60
CA LEU A 28 -4.23 2.25 1.31
C LEU A 28 -3.44 3.29 2.10
N SER A 29 -3.87 4.56 2.12
CA SER A 29 -3.12 5.65 2.72
C SER A 29 -2.77 5.39 4.18
N GLN A 30 -3.72 4.86 4.94
CA GLN A 30 -3.52 4.51 6.35
C GLN A 30 -2.54 3.35 6.53
N MET A 31 -2.57 2.38 5.61
CA MET A 31 -1.67 1.23 5.64
C MET A 31 -0.24 1.65 5.30
N LEU A 32 -0.07 2.46 4.25
CA LEU A 32 1.21 2.92 3.74
C LEU A 32 1.87 3.98 4.62
N HIS A 33 1.08 4.84 5.29
CA HIS A 33 1.59 5.81 6.25
C HIS A 33 2.37 5.11 7.38
N SER A 34 1.86 3.98 7.88
CA SER A 34 2.55 3.17 8.89
C SER A 34 3.86 2.55 8.38
N LEU A 35 3.95 2.23 7.08
CA LEU A 35 5.14 1.64 6.48
C LEU A 35 6.25 2.67 6.27
N ILE A 36 5.88 3.88 5.88
CA ILE A 36 6.83 4.94 5.54
C ILE A 36 7.36 5.64 6.80
N SER A 37 6.55 5.71 7.86
CA SER A 37 7.03 6.12 9.19
C SER A 37 8.12 5.17 9.70
N TYR A 38 7.97 3.86 9.51
CA TYR A 38 8.97 2.85 9.96
C TYR A 38 10.29 2.95 9.18
N VAL A 39 10.24 3.20 7.87
CA VAL A 39 11.45 3.38 7.04
C VAL A 39 12.19 4.66 7.40
N THR A 40 11.47 5.74 7.74
CA THR A 40 12.06 7.03 8.15
C THR A 40 12.74 6.91 9.53
N GLU A 41 12.17 6.16 10.47
CA GLU A 41 12.82 5.87 11.76
C GLU A 41 14.09 5.03 11.59
N ALA A 42 14.08 4.03 10.69
CA ALA A 42 15.24 3.17 10.44
C ALA A 42 16.44 3.91 9.79
N VAL A 43 16.21 4.88 8.89
CA VAL A 43 17.31 5.70 8.32
C VAL A 43 17.89 6.71 9.31
N ASN A 44 17.11 7.14 10.31
CA ASN A 44 17.57 8.07 11.35
C ASN A 44 18.33 7.38 12.49
N ALA A 45 18.48 6.05 12.46
CA ALA A 45 19.16 5.27 13.50
C ALA A 45 20.67 5.08 13.26
N GLU A 46 21.23 5.56 12.14
CA GLU A 46 22.61 5.28 11.73
C GLU A 46 23.60 6.44 11.97
N ASP A 47 23.21 7.57 12.57
CA ASP A 47 24.15 8.66 12.87
C ASP A 47 24.05 9.12 14.32
N GLY A 48 24.94 8.56 15.15
CA GLY A 48 25.23 9.12 16.46
C GLY A 48 26.14 10.33 16.30
N GLU A 49 25.59 11.54 16.44
CA GLU A 49 26.09 12.66 17.27
C GLU A 49 25.15 13.87 17.06
N GLY A 50 24.71 14.47 18.16
CA GLY A 50 23.58 15.40 18.17
C GLY A 50 23.86 16.80 17.60
N VAL A 51 22.77 17.54 17.31
CA VAL A 51 22.59 18.97 17.53
C VAL A 51 21.09 19.26 17.35
N GLY A 52 20.52 20.01 18.30
CA GLY A 52 19.10 20.35 18.32
C GLY A 52 18.67 21.11 17.07
N GLY A 53 17.81 20.49 16.27
CA GLY A 53 16.89 21.16 15.37
C GLY A 53 15.50 20.96 15.94
N SER A 54 14.80 22.04 16.24
CA SER A 54 13.37 22.03 16.49
C SER A 54 12.71 21.23 15.36
N SER A 55 12.12 20.09 15.68
CA SER A 55 11.27 19.34 14.77
C SER A 55 10.03 20.20 14.51
N GLU A 56 10.16 21.19 13.63
CA GLU A 56 9.07 21.46 12.70
C GLU A 56 8.66 20.08 12.17
N PRO A 57 7.37 19.71 12.12
CA PRO A 57 6.97 18.51 11.44
C PRO A 57 7.42 18.68 9.99
N GLY A 58 8.64 18.23 9.72
CA GLY A 58 9.23 18.19 8.41
C GLY A 58 8.21 17.44 7.61
N THR A 59 7.74 18.05 6.54
CA THR A 59 6.86 17.40 5.59
C THR A 59 7.63 16.19 5.11
N THR A 60 7.43 15.04 5.76
CA THR A 60 7.89 13.75 5.26
C THR A 60 7.12 13.63 3.96
N THR A 61 7.75 14.02 2.85
CA THR A 61 7.20 13.80 1.53
C THR A 61 7.07 12.30 1.43
N ILE A 62 5.85 11.82 1.61
CA ILE A 62 5.55 10.40 1.56
C ILE A 62 5.80 10.01 0.11
N ASP A 63 6.90 9.29 -0.15
CA ASP A 63 7.23 8.83 -1.49
C ASP A 63 6.32 7.66 -1.83
N TYR A 64 5.17 7.99 -2.40
CA TYR A 64 4.17 7.03 -2.84
C TYR A 64 4.67 6.14 -3.97
N SER A 65 5.73 6.53 -4.69
CA SER A 65 6.39 5.69 -5.68
C SER A 65 7.05 4.48 -5.03
N ALA A 66 7.70 4.67 -3.86
CA ALA A 66 8.23 3.58 -3.06
C ALA A 66 7.13 2.72 -2.42
N ALA A 67 5.95 3.32 -2.17
CA ALA A 67 4.78 2.61 -1.67
C ALA A 67 4.15 1.70 -2.75
N LEU A 68 4.06 2.18 -3.99
CA LEU A 68 3.61 1.38 -5.14
C LEU A 68 4.51 0.18 -5.40
N ALA A 69 5.81 0.32 -5.20
CA ALA A 69 6.77 -0.79 -5.32
C ALA A 69 6.54 -1.92 -4.29
N ARG A 70 5.77 -1.65 -3.22
CA ARG A 70 5.37 -2.65 -2.22
C ARG A 70 4.05 -3.33 -2.54
N LEU A 71 3.33 -2.88 -3.57
CA LEU A 71 2.11 -3.54 -4.00
C LEU A 71 2.46 -4.55 -5.08
N ASP A 72 1.77 -5.68 -5.02
CA ASP A 72 1.78 -6.69 -6.08
C ASP A 72 0.37 -7.21 -6.31
N VAL A 73 0.17 -7.97 -7.38
CA VAL A 73 -1.09 -8.63 -7.68
C VAL A 73 -0.85 -10.09 -8.02
N ASP A 74 -1.67 -10.96 -7.45
CA ASP A 74 -1.78 -12.34 -7.90
C ASP A 74 -3.07 -12.51 -8.71
N MET A 75 -3.01 -13.25 -9.80
CA MET A 75 -4.13 -13.42 -10.73
C MET A 75 -4.58 -14.87 -10.76
N ALA A 76 -5.87 -15.09 -10.50
CA ALA A 76 -6.50 -16.40 -10.55
C ALA A 76 -7.70 -16.36 -11.48
N GLY A 77 -7.47 -16.63 -12.77
CA GLY A 77 -8.54 -16.58 -13.77
C GLY A 77 -8.91 -15.14 -14.11
N GLU A 78 -10.15 -14.74 -13.80
CA GLU A 78 -10.63 -13.36 -13.96
C GLU A 78 -10.54 -12.53 -12.67
N ASP A 79 -10.06 -13.15 -11.59
CA ASP A 79 -9.95 -12.55 -10.28
C ASP A 79 -8.52 -12.07 -10.02
N LEU A 80 -8.41 -10.98 -9.27
CA LEU A 80 -7.16 -10.33 -8.91
C LEU A 80 -7.08 -10.20 -7.39
N THR A 81 -6.06 -10.78 -6.78
CA THR A 81 -5.74 -10.57 -5.37
C THR A 81 -4.68 -9.50 -5.26
N LEU A 82 -5.01 -8.38 -4.61
CA LEU A 82 -4.08 -7.32 -4.28
C LEU A 82 -3.23 -7.74 -3.10
N LEU A 83 -1.92 -7.62 -3.24
CA LEU A 83 -0.92 -8.00 -2.26
C LEU A 83 -0.14 -6.76 -1.80
N ILE A 84 0.39 -6.81 -0.58
CA ILE A 84 1.27 -5.79 -0.04
C ILE A 84 2.46 -6.38 0.73
N ASP A 85 3.66 -5.90 0.42
CA ASP A 85 4.86 -6.12 1.21
C ASP A 85 5.01 -5.02 2.26
N ARG A 86 4.62 -5.34 3.49
CA ARG A 86 4.70 -4.44 4.64
C ARG A 86 6.08 -4.35 5.26
N GLN A 87 7.00 -5.23 4.91
CA GLN A 87 8.31 -5.31 5.56
C GLN A 87 9.44 -4.89 4.62
N GLY A 88 9.18 -4.80 3.32
CA GLY A 88 10.22 -4.57 2.31
C GLY A 88 11.13 -5.79 2.17
N ASN A 89 10.60 -6.99 2.42
CA ASN A 89 11.33 -8.26 2.40
C ASN A 89 10.71 -9.31 1.46
N ASP A 90 9.85 -8.87 0.53
CA ASP A 90 9.10 -9.71 -0.39
C ASP A 90 8.14 -10.71 0.28
N ALA A 91 7.86 -10.54 1.59
CA ALA A 91 6.83 -11.30 2.28
C ALA A 91 5.46 -10.62 2.13
N TYR A 92 4.85 -10.84 0.97
CA TYR A 92 3.55 -10.29 0.60
C TYR A 92 2.41 -10.83 1.48
N GLN A 93 1.48 -9.95 1.81
CA GLN A 93 0.22 -10.26 2.50
C GLN A 93 -0.95 -9.87 1.60
N GLU A 94 -1.99 -10.70 1.60
CA GLU A 94 -3.21 -10.42 0.85
C GLU A 94 -4.00 -9.28 1.48
N VAL A 95 -4.33 -8.27 0.67
CA VAL A 95 -5.18 -7.13 1.05
C VAL A 95 -6.64 -7.47 0.76
N CYS A 96 -6.92 -7.79 -0.51
CA CYS A 96 -8.28 -8.11 -0.96
C CYS A 96 -8.25 -8.83 -2.31
N THR A 97 -9.29 -9.59 -2.58
CA THR A 97 -9.57 -10.17 -3.90
C THR A 97 -10.65 -9.37 -4.60
N LEU A 98 -10.34 -8.88 -5.80
CA LEU A 98 -11.25 -8.24 -6.73
C LEU A 98 -11.74 -9.31 -7.73
N VAL A 99 -13.04 -9.58 -7.72
CA VAL A 99 -13.62 -10.63 -8.57
C VAL A 99 -14.02 -10.04 -9.92
N GLY A 100 -13.67 -10.75 -11.00
CA GLY A 100 -14.11 -10.38 -12.36
C GLY A 100 -13.55 -9.07 -12.90
N VAL A 101 -12.43 -8.58 -12.36
CA VAL A 101 -11.75 -7.36 -12.86
C VAL A 101 -10.77 -7.65 -14.01
N GLY A 102 -10.50 -8.94 -14.26
CA GLY A 102 -9.58 -9.42 -15.28
C GLY A 102 -8.10 -9.26 -14.89
N ASN A 103 -7.22 -9.47 -15.87
CA ASN A 103 -5.77 -9.51 -15.67
C ASN A 103 -5.17 -8.10 -15.57
N GLN A 104 -5.55 -7.34 -14.54
CA GLN A 104 -4.97 -6.04 -14.26
C GLN A 104 -3.62 -6.18 -13.55
N THR A 105 -2.73 -5.24 -13.78
CA THR A 105 -1.49 -5.08 -13.02
C THR A 105 -1.63 -3.96 -12.00
N VAL A 106 -0.74 -3.90 -11.00
CA VAL A 106 -0.63 -2.73 -10.10
C VAL A 106 -0.51 -1.44 -10.90
N SER A 107 0.33 -1.43 -11.95
CA SER A 107 0.48 -0.26 -12.83
C SER A 107 -0.83 0.11 -13.52
N ALA A 108 -1.58 -0.87 -14.03
CA ALA A 108 -2.87 -0.60 -14.67
C ALA A 108 -3.88 -0.02 -13.67
N LEU A 109 -3.95 -0.55 -12.45
CA LEU A 109 -4.82 -0.02 -11.39
C LEU A 109 -4.41 1.41 -11.01
N HIS A 110 -3.11 1.67 -10.90
CA HIS A 110 -2.58 3.00 -10.62
C HIS A 110 -2.89 3.99 -11.76
N ASP A 111 -2.65 3.60 -13.01
CA ASP A 111 -2.90 4.44 -14.18
C ASP A 111 -4.39 4.75 -14.39
N ASN A 112 -5.28 3.90 -13.86
CA ASN A 112 -6.72 4.11 -13.82
C ASN A 112 -7.20 4.82 -12.53
N ASP A 113 -6.31 5.42 -11.73
CA ASP A 113 -6.68 6.18 -10.51
C ASP A 113 -7.50 5.33 -9.49
N CYS A 114 -7.23 4.02 -9.45
CA CYS A 114 -7.89 3.09 -8.53
C CYS A 114 -7.31 3.12 -7.11
N PHE A 115 -6.21 3.84 -6.86
CA PHE A 115 -5.56 3.89 -5.55
C PHE A 115 -5.65 5.27 -4.90
N ILE A 116 -5.87 5.28 -3.59
CA ILE A 116 -5.59 6.43 -2.72
C ILE A 116 -4.42 6.02 -1.84
N LEU A 117 -3.31 6.74 -1.98
CA LEU A 117 -2.06 6.52 -1.27
C LEU A 117 -1.82 7.73 -0.37
#